data_AF-A0A6J1EYX0-F1
#
_entry.id   AF-A0A6J1EYX0-F1
#
_cell.length_a   1.000
_cell.length_b   1.000
_cell.length_c   1.000
_cell.angle_alpha   90.00
_cell.angle_beta   90.00
_cell.angle_gamma   90.00
#
_symmetry.space_group_name_H-M   'P 1'
#
loop_
_entity.id
_entity.type
_entity.pdbx_description
1 polymer ?
#
loop_
_entity_poly.entity_id
_entity_poly.type
_entity_poly.pdbx_seq_one_letter_code
_entity_poly.pdbx_strand_id
1 'polypeptide(L)'
;MIKNIVVFFLFTVALVGAQVPRVALPPPGPSRYYIHVVNGLSKLGLLVHCQSKDDDLGYHRLLNHGDDYQWNFKVNFWGTTLYWCKLETPHAYVSFESFWPETQHLWLRDRCKHGTVGTCIWTAKDDGIYLRNFLANVDELIHKWIYKR
;
A
#
# COMPACT_ATOMS: atom_id res chain seq x y z
N MET A 1 -30.09 -35.21 67.11
CA MET A 1 -30.65 -34.10 66.31
C MET A 1 -29.86 -32.82 66.57
N ILE A 2 -28.81 -32.56 65.80
CA ILE A 2 -28.27 -31.21 65.56
C ILE A 2 -27.89 -31.20 64.08
N LYS A 3 -28.51 -30.29 63.32
CA LYS A 3 -28.38 -30.16 61.86
C LYS A 3 -27.05 -29.50 61.51
N ASN A 4 -26.37 -30.06 60.51
CA ASN A 4 -25.22 -29.49 59.82
C ASN A 4 -25.50 -28.05 59.41
N ILE A 5 -24.74 -27.08 59.94
CA ILE A 5 -24.73 -25.72 59.43
C ILE A 5 -23.81 -25.70 58.22
N VAL A 6 -24.40 -25.77 57.02
CA VAL A 6 -23.70 -25.54 55.76
C VAL A 6 -23.64 -24.03 55.56
N VAL A 7 -22.43 -23.48 55.69
CA VAL A 7 -22.14 -22.06 55.44
C VAL A 7 -22.12 -21.84 53.93
N PHE A 8 -23.13 -21.16 53.39
CA PHE A 8 -23.12 -20.67 52.01
C PHE A 8 -22.46 -19.28 51.97
N PHE A 9 -21.15 -19.25 51.77
CA PHE A 9 -20.47 -18.02 51.34
C PHE A 9 -20.87 -17.74 49.89
N LEU A 10 -21.76 -16.77 49.69
CA LEU A 10 -22.07 -16.22 48.37
C LEU A 10 -20.86 -15.42 47.88
N PHE A 11 -19.94 -16.08 47.15
CA PHE A 11 -18.94 -15.38 46.36
C PHE A 11 -19.63 -14.71 45.17
N THR A 12 -19.90 -13.41 45.29
CA THR A 12 -20.31 -12.60 44.15
C THR A 12 -19.12 -12.47 43.20
N VAL A 13 -19.10 -13.29 42.14
CA VAL A 13 -18.17 -13.10 41.03
C VAL A 13 -18.65 -11.87 40.26
N ALA A 14 -18.03 -10.71 40.53
CA ALA A 14 -18.21 -9.55 39.68
C ALA A 14 -17.56 -9.85 38.32
N LEU A 15 -18.36 -10.14 37.30
CA LEU A 15 -17.89 -10.12 35.92
C LEU A 15 -17.52 -8.67 35.58
N VAL A 16 -16.24 -8.32 35.75
CA VAL A 16 -15.69 -7.12 35.12
C VAL A 16 -15.63 -7.43 33.63
N GLY A 17 -16.70 -7.06 32.91
CA GLY A 17 -16.69 -7.11 31.46
C GLY A 17 -15.58 -6.21 30.95
N ALA A 18 -14.49 -6.79 30.46
CA ALA A 18 -13.48 -6.05 29.74
C ALA A 18 -14.17 -5.38 28.55
N GLN A 19 -14.39 -4.06 28.62
CA GLN A 19 -14.81 -3.29 27.48
C GLN A 19 -13.65 -3.34 26.48
N VAL A 20 -13.75 -4.21 25.47
CA VAL A 20 -12.83 -4.20 24.35
C VAL A 20 -12.98 -2.81 23.71
N PRO A 21 -11.90 -2.02 23.58
CA PRO A 21 -12.00 -0.74 22.91
C PRO A 21 -12.60 -0.98 21.53
N ARG A 22 -13.70 -0.29 21.20
CA ARG A 22 -14.25 -0.32 19.84
C ARG A 22 -13.25 0.41 18.95
N VAL A 23 -12.27 -0.31 18.42
CA VAL A 23 -11.44 0.19 17.32
C VAL A 23 -12.39 0.32 16.14
N ALA A 24 -12.75 1.55 15.80
CA ALA A 24 -13.48 1.82 14.57
C ALA A 24 -12.60 1.35 13.41
N LEU A 25 -13.00 0.26 12.75
CA LEU A 25 -12.32 -0.19 11.55
C LEU A 25 -12.38 0.94 10.52
N PRO A 26 -11.26 1.27 9.87
CA PRO A 26 -11.29 2.24 8.78
C PRO A 26 -12.30 1.77 7.72
N PRO A 27 -12.99 2.69 7.04
CA PRO A 27 -13.96 2.34 6.02
C PRO A 27 -13.31 1.42 4.96
N PRO A 28 -14.09 0.51 4.34
CA PRO A 28 -13.57 -0.39 3.33
C PRO A 28 -12.83 0.38 2.23
N GLY A 29 -11.64 -0.09 1.87
CA GLY A 29 -10.87 0.49 0.76
C GLY A 29 -11.46 0.10 -0.60
N PRO A 30 -10.94 0.71 -1.69
CA PRO A 30 -11.22 0.23 -3.03
C PRO A 30 -10.91 -1.26 -3.17
N SER A 31 -11.79 -2.02 -3.82
CA SER A 31 -11.57 -3.44 -4.10
C SER A 31 -10.70 -3.69 -5.33
N ARG A 32 -10.48 -2.64 -6.14
CA ARG A 32 -9.68 -2.66 -7.37
C ARG A 32 -8.72 -1.48 -7.36
N TYR A 33 -7.48 -1.77 -7.74
CA TYR A 33 -6.43 -0.77 -7.91
C TYR A 33 -5.90 -0.76 -9.34
N TYR A 34 -5.57 0.44 -9.82
CA TYR A 34 -4.82 0.72 -11.04
C TYR A 34 -3.49 1.32 -10.62
N ILE A 35 -2.40 0.73 -11.08
CA ILE A 35 -1.05 1.22 -10.81
C ILE A 35 -0.48 1.73 -12.12
N HIS A 36 0.07 2.94 -12.06
CA HIS A 36 0.76 3.59 -13.16
C HIS A 36 2.22 3.82 -12.75
N VAL A 37 3.13 3.55 -13.68
CA VAL A 37 4.55 3.87 -13.60
C VAL A 37 4.89 4.71 -14.81
N VAL A 38 5.05 6.01 -14.58
CA VAL A 38 5.24 7.02 -15.62
C VAL A 38 6.72 7.40 -15.70
N ASN A 39 7.25 7.44 -16.92
CA ASN A 39 8.56 8.01 -17.19
C ASN A 39 8.46 9.54 -17.27
N GLY A 40 8.83 10.24 -16.18
CA GLY A 40 8.94 11.70 -16.12
C GLY A 40 10.38 12.20 -16.24
N LEU A 41 11.31 11.38 -16.72
CA LEU A 41 12.72 11.76 -16.91
C LEU A 41 12.87 12.67 -18.12
N SER A 42 13.75 13.68 -18.03
CA SER A 42 13.88 14.70 -19.09
C SER A 42 14.44 14.14 -20.40
N LYS A 43 15.34 13.15 -20.34
CA LYS A 43 16.11 12.67 -21.50
C LYS A 43 16.35 11.15 -21.55
N LEU A 44 16.00 10.44 -20.49
CA LEU A 44 16.37 9.04 -20.32
C LEU A 44 15.15 8.13 -20.49
N GLY A 45 15.41 6.96 -21.06
CA GLY A 45 14.49 5.84 -20.98
C GLY A 45 14.51 5.19 -19.60
N LEU A 46 13.39 4.61 -19.22
CA LEU A 46 13.17 3.92 -17.95
C LEU A 46 12.87 2.44 -18.22
N LEU A 47 13.63 1.55 -17.57
CA LEU A 47 13.30 0.13 -17.50
C LEU A 47 12.49 -0.10 -16.23
N VAL A 48 11.30 -0.68 -16.39
CA VAL A 48 10.37 -1.00 -15.32
C VAL A 48 10.28 -2.51 -15.19
N HIS A 49 10.43 -3.05 -13.99
CA HIS A 49 10.12 -4.44 -13.67
C HIS A 49 9.29 -4.48 -12.39
N CYS A 50 8.07 -4.96 -12.49
CA CYS A 50 7.15 -5.05 -11.36
C CYS A 50 6.66 -6.47 -11.20
N GLN A 51 6.40 -6.88 -9.98
CA GLN A 51 5.91 -8.22 -9.66
C GLN A 51 5.20 -8.23 -8.31
N SER A 52 4.44 -9.29 -8.10
CA SER A 52 3.90 -9.68 -6.80
C SER A 52 4.52 -11.02 -6.39
N LYS A 53 4.06 -11.60 -5.28
CA LYS A 53 4.49 -12.94 -4.86
C LYS A 53 4.18 -14.00 -5.92
N ASP A 54 3.04 -13.88 -6.59
CA ASP A 54 2.48 -14.96 -7.41
C ASP A 54 2.51 -14.64 -8.92
N ASP A 55 2.86 -13.41 -9.30
CA ASP A 55 2.76 -12.91 -10.68
C ASP A 55 3.92 -11.96 -10.99
N ASP A 56 4.73 -12.31 -11.99
CA ASP A 56 5.78 -11.46 -12.54
C ASP A 56 5.24 -10.73 -13.77
N LEU A 57 5.14 -9.40 -13.68
CA LEU A 57 4.60 -8.57 -14.75
C LEU A 57 5.63 -8.33 -15.87
N GLY A 58 6.88 -8.75 -15.67
CA GLY A 58 7.95 -8.68 -16.65
C GLY A 58 8.58 -7.28 -16.81
N TYR A 59 9.52 -7.21 -17.76
CA TYR A 59 10.28 -5.99 -18.04
C TYR A 59 9.62 -5.13 -19.12
N HIS A 60 9.44 -3.85 -18.84
CA HIS A 60 8.84 -2.86 -19.74
C HIS A 60 9.81 -1.69 -19.96
N ARG A 61 10.02 -1.31 -21.22
CA ARG A 61 10.90 -0.19 -21.59
C ARG A 61 10.04 1.01 -21.96
N LEU A 62 10.13 2.06 -21.16
CA LEU A 62 9.49 3.35 -21.39
C LEU A 62 10.55 4.29 -21.95
N LEU A 63 10.55 4.49 -23.28
CA LEU A 63 11.66 5.14 -23.98
C LEU A 63 11.56 6.67 -23.96
N ASN A 64 10.34 7.20 -23.88
CA ASN A 64 10.08 8.62 -24.00
C ASN A 64 9.53 9.19 -22.69
N HIS A 65 9.72 10.51 -22.52
CA HIS A 65 9.05 11.25 -21.46
C HIS A 65 7.53 11.18 -21.67
N GLY A 66 6.80 10.86 -20.61
CA GLY A 66 5.35 10.70 -20.59
C GLY A 66 4.86 9.28 -20.88
N ASP A 67 5.75 8.36 -21.28
CA ASP A 67 5.40 6.94 -21.43
C ASP A 67 4.90 6.39 -20.08
N ASP A 68 3.84 5.58 -20.10
CA ASP A 68 3.16 5.05 -18.92
C ASP A 68 3.00 3.53 -19.04
N TYR A 69 3.56 2.81 -18.06
CA TYR A 69 3.27 1.39 -17.85
C TYR A 69 2.20 1.24 -16.78
N GLN A 70 1.10 0.58 -17.12
CA GLN A 70 -0.02 0.39 -16.22
C GLN A 70 -0.50 -1.05 -16.12
N TRP A 71 -0.96 -1.43 -14.93
CA TRP A 71 -1.68 -2.67 -14.69
C TRP A 71 -2.77 -2.46 -13.63
N ASN A 72 -3.64 -3.44 -13.47
CA ASN A 72 -4.71 -3.40 -12.49
C ASN A 72 -4.96 -4.79 -11.89
N PHE A 73 -5.45 -4.79 -10.66
CA PHE A 73 -5.78 -6.02 -9.93
C PHE A 73 -6.92 -5.78 -8.96
N LYS A 74 -7.51 -6.88 -8.48
CA LYS A 74 -8.44 -6.87 -7.34
C LYS A 74 -7.67 -7.23 -6.08
N VAL A 75 -7.90 -6.48 -5.00
CA VAL A 75 -7.33 -6.83 -3.69
C VAL A 75 -7.94 -8.16 -3.26
N ASN A 76 -7.10 -9.10 -2.83
CA ASN A 76 -7.58 -10.39 -2.38
C ASN A 76 -8.39 -10.23 -1.07
N PHE A 77 -9.28 -11.19 -0.80
CA PHE A 77 -10.17 -11.15 0.37
C PHE A 77 -9.39 -11.07 1.70
N TRP A 78 -8.19 -11.62 1.73
CA TRP A 78 -7.31 -11.63 2.89
C TRP A 78 -6.50 -10.34 3.09
N GLY A 79 -6.59 -9.39 2.15
CA GLY A 79 -5.84 -8.13 2.22
C GLY A 79 -4.32 -8.33 2.24
N THR A 80 -3.80 -9.28 1.48
CA THR A 80 -2.35 -9.61 1.42
C THR A 80 -1.71 -9.30 0.07
N THR A 81 -2.46 -8.68 -0.86
CA THR A 81 -1.93 -8.30 -2.17
C THR A 81 -0.82 -7.26 -2.03
N LEU A 82 0.38 -7.59 -2.49
CA LEU A 82 1.56 -6.74 -2.48
C LEU A 82 2.18 -6.72 -3.88
N TYR A 83 2.55 -5.55 -4.37
CA TYR A 83 3.36 -5.38 -5.58
C TYR A 83 4.59 -4.54 -5.26
N TRP A 84 5.73 -4.94 -5.81
CA TRP A 84 6.96 -4.16 -5.79
C TRP A 84 7.52 -4.00 -7.19
N CYS A 85 8.19 -2.87 -7.39
CA CYS A 85 8.81 -2.51 -8.65
C CYS A 85 10.28 -2.21 -8.45
N LYS A 86 11.08 -2.59 -9.44
CA LYS A 86 12.42 -2.07 -9.67
C LYS A 86 12.38 -1.18 -10.91
N LEU A 87 12.80 0.07 -10.74
CA LEU A 87 12.99 1.02 -11.82
C LEU A 87 14.47 1.22 -12.05
N GLU A 88 14.89 1.27 -13.31
CA GLU A 88 16.30 1.35 -13.67
C GLU A 88 16.53 2.26 -14.87
N THR A 89 17.53 3.12 -14.75
CA THR A 89 18.10 3.93 -15.83
C THR A 89 19.52 3.42 -16.12
N PRO A 90 20.25 3.94 -17.13
CA PRO A 90 21.65 3.57 -17.34
C PRO A 90 22.53 3.80 -16.10
N HIS A 91 22.25 4.82 -15.29
CA HIS A 91 23.13 5.29 -14.22
C HIS A 91 22.61 5.03 -12.81
N ALA A 92 21.32 4.74 -12.65
CA ALA A 92 20.71 4.57 -11.33
C ALA A 92 19.60 3.53 -11.33
N TYR A 93 19.21 3.10 -10.15
CA TYR A 93 18.05 2.24 -9.94
C TYR A 93 17.37 2.55 -8.62
N VAL A 94 16.15 2.06 -8.45
CA VAL A 94 15.44 2.04 -7.17
C VAL A 94 14.54 0.82 -7.12
N SER A 95 14.30 0.29 -5.92
CA SER A 95 13.28 -0.74 -5.69
C SER A 95 12.35 -0.27 -4.58
N PHE A 96 11.04 -0.40 -4.78
CA PHE A 96 10.03 0.03 -3.83
C PHE A 96 8.74 -0.76 -3.97
N GLU A 97 7.90 -0.73 -2.93
CA GLU A 97 6.55 -1.28 -2.96
C GLU A 97 5.64 -0.31 -3.72
N SER A 98 5.15 -0.73 -4.89
CA SER A 98 4.22 0.10 -5.67
C SER A 98 2.80 0.03 -5.15
N PHE A 99 2.49 -1.02 -4.37
CA PHE A 99 1.24 -1.19 -3.65
C PHE A 99 1.42 -2.13 -2.46
N TRP A 100 0.86 -1.77 -1.30
CA TRP A 100 0.72 -2.64 -0.14
C TRP A 100 -0.67 -2.45 0.50
N PRO A 101 -1.19 -3.48 1.18
CA PRO A 101 -2.46 -3.38 1.87
C PRO A 101 -2.26 -2.70 3.23
N GLU A 102 -3.07 -1.68 3.53
CA GLU A 102 -3.03 -1.01 4.83
C GLU A 102 -4.28 -1.34 5.65
N THR A 103 -4.06 -1.79 6.89
CA THR A 103 -5.13 -2.16 7.83
C THR A 103 -5.28 -1.17 8.98
N GLN A 104 -4.18 -0.57 9.44
CA GLN A 104 -4.16 0.38 10.56
C GLN A 104 -3.95 1.83 10.12
N HIS A 105 -3.35 2.04 8.96
CA HIS A 105 -2.97 3.36 8.44
C HIS A 105 -3.68 3.55 7.09
N LEU A 106 -3.72 4.78 6.59
CA LEU A 106 -4.36 5.11 5.31
C LEU A 106 -3.41 5.89 4.40
N TRP A 107 -2.09 5.83 4.63
CA TRP A 107 -1.14 6.70 3.96
C TRP A 107 -1.13 6.50 2.44
N LEU A 108 -1.06 5.23 2.00
CA LEU A 108 -1.11 4.89 0.58
C LEU A 108 -2.54 5.03 0.07
N ARG A 109 -3.52 4.57 0.85
CA ARG A 109 -4.94 4.64 0.49
C ARG A 109 -5.39 6.08 0.20
N ASP A 110 -4.97 7.04 1.01
CA ASP A 110 -5.31 8.45 0.87
C ASP A 110 -4.63 9.06 -0.36
N ARG A 111 -3.37 8.70 -0.62
CA ARG A 111 -2.65 9.16 -1.83
C ARG A 111 -3.25 8.60 -3.09
N CYS A 112 -3.61 7.32 -3.09
CA CYS A 112 -4.15 6.61 -4.23
C CYS A 112 -5.69 6.66 -4.33
N LYS A 113 -6.36 7.53 -3.57
CA LYS A 113 -7.81 7.65 -3.59
C LYS A 113 -8.27 8.46 -4.80
N HIS A 114 -8.77 7.79 -5.84
CA HIS A 114 -9.32 8.45 -7.02
C HIS A 114 -10.78 8.03 -7.26
N GLY A 115 -11.70 8.72 -6.57
CA GLY A 115 -13.12 8.40 -6.62
C GLY A 115 -13.42 7.06 -5.95
N THR A 116 -14.07 6.14 -6.68
CA THR A 116 -14.48 4.81 -6.17
C THR A 116 -13.46 3.71 -6.44
N VAL A 117 -12.44 3.99 -7.25
CA VAL A 117 -11.32 3.07 -7.55
C VAL A 117 -10.05 3.56 -6.89
N GLY A 118 -9.13 2.63 -6.60
CA GLY A 118 -7.79 2.99 -6.18
C GLY A 118 -6.93 3.25 -7.41
N THR A 119 -6.27 4.40 -7.47
CA THR A 119 -5.31 4.72 -8.55
C THR A 119 -4.04 5.24 -7.91
N CYS A 120 -2.93 4.51 -8.07
CA CYS A 120 -1.61 4.96 -7.64
C CYS A 120 -0.81 5.37 -8.87
N ILE A 121 -0.30 6.60 -8.91
CA ILE A 121 0.56 7.08 -10.00
C ILE A 121 1.95 7.33 -9.44
N TRP A 122 2.88 6.47 -9.84
CA TRP A 122 4.30 6.59 -9.56
C TRP A 122 5.00 7.22 -10.76
N THR A 123 5.72 8.32 -10.55
CA THR A 123 6.42 9.03 -11.63
C THR A 123 7.90 9.07 -11.33
N ALA A 124 8.72 8.50 -12.21
CA ALA A 124 10.17 8.60 -12.14
C ALA A 124 10.62 9.94 -12.73
N LYS A 125 11.16 10.84 -11.90
CA LYS A 125 11.73 12.13 -12.30
C LYS A 125 13.25 12.12 -12.13
N ASP A 126 13.93 13.17 -12.60
CA ASP A 126 15.40 13.21 -12.63
C ASP A 126 16.04 13.08 -11.24
N ASP A 127 15.37 13.55 -10.18
CA ASP A 127 15.86 13.55 -8.80
C ASP A 127 15.30 12.41 -7.92
N GLY A 128 14.25 11.73 -8.36
CA GLY A 128 13.70 10.57 -7.66
C GLY A 128 12.31 10.16 -8.13
N ILE A 129 11.66 9.33 -7.32
CA ILE A 129 10.39 8.70 -7.64
C ILE A 129 9.31 9.34 -6.78
N TYR A 130 8.30 9.85 -7.47
CA TYR A 130 7.20 10.58 -6.90
C TYR A 130 5.94 9.72 -6.86
N LEU A 131 5.12 9.91 -5.83
CA LEU A 131 3.76 9.40 -5.77
C LEU A 131 2.78 10.56 -5.83
N ARG A 132 1.80 10.45 -6.70
CA ARG A 132 0.67 11.38 -6.77
C ARG A 132 -0.17 11.29 -5.49
N ASN A 133 -0.33 12.41 -4.79
CA ASN A 133 -1.30 12.57 -3.72
C ASN A 133 -2.57 13.22 -4.29
N PHE A 134 -3.62 12.43 -4.52
CA PHE A 134 -4.88 12.93 -5.07
C PHE A 134 -5.64 13.87 -4.13
N LEU A 135 -5.53 13.69 -2.79
CA LEU A 135 -6.21 14.56 -1.83
C LEU A 135 -5.59 15.95 -1.78
N ALA A 136 -4.26 16.02 -1.72
CA ALA A 136 -3.52 17.28 -1.64
C ALA A 136 -3.26 17.91 -3.02
N ASN A 137 -3.55 17.18 -4.10
CA ASN A 137 -3.29 17.60 -5.47
C ASN A 137 -1.80 17.95 -5.73
N VAL A 138 -0.87 17.21 -5.10
CA VAL A 138 0.59 17.38 -5.28
C VAL A 138 1.26 16.05 -5.62
N ASP A 139 2.46 16.12 -6.20
CA ASP A 139 3.36 14.97 -6.33
C ASP A 139 4.36 15.01 -5.18
N GLU A 140 4.51 13.91 -4.46
CA GLU A 140 5.42 13.82 -3.31
C GLU A 140 6.63 12.95 -3.64
N LEU A 141 7.85 13.45 -3.39
CA LEU A 141 9.06 12.66 -3.54
C LEU A 141 9.11 11.58 -2.44
N ILE A 142 9.02 10.31 -2.83
CA ILE A 142 9.00 9.18 -1.88
C ILE A 142 10.35 8.47 -1.83
N HIS A 143 10.97 8.24 -2.99
CA HIS A 143 12.23 7.51 -3.07
C HIS A 143 13.26 8.29 -3.88
N LYS A 144 14.52 8.23 -3.43
CA LYS A 144 15.67 8.75 -4.19
C LYS A 144 16.27 7.64 -5.05
N TRP A 145 16.88 8.04 -6.15
CA TRP A 145 17.71 7.16 -6.95
C TRP A 145 18.92 6.62 -6.17
N ILE A 146 19.25 5.35 -6.41
CA ILE A 146 20.51 4.73 -5.99
C ILE A 146 21.41 4.69 -7.22
N TYR A 147 22.51 5.44 -7.20
CA TYR A 147 23.45 5.50 -8.31
C TYR A 147 24.32 4.24 -8.37
N LYS A 148 24.48 3.72 -9.59
CA LYS A 148 25.37 2.60 -9.87
C LYS A 148 26.82 3.10 -9.74
N ARG A 149 27.68 2.29 -9.13
CA ARG A 149 29.12 2.55 -9.06
C ARG A 149 29.81 2.15 -10.35
#